data_AF-A0A1X1V1N7-F1
#
_entry.id   AF-A0A1X1V1N7-F1
#
_cell.length_a   1.000
_cell.length_b   1.000
_cell.length_c   1.000
_cell.angle_alpha   90.00
_cell.angle_beta   90.00
_cell.angle_gamma   90.00
#
_symmetry.space_group_name_H-M   'P 1'
#
loop_
_entity.id
_entity.type
_entity.pdbx_description
1 polymer ?
#
loop_
_entity_poly.entity_id
_entity_poly.type
_entity_poly.pdbx_seq_one_letter_code
_entity_poly.pdbx_strand_id
1 'polypeptide(L)'
;MNGLLRRPWVIAAALCVLATAAIAITAPDVLRAWRHSSPAAPGSLAPKLASLSDQQLAELLPKPGDFPVTWTVSDIKELSDTFGYFRYHVSDEGLGFSPVECFGVVGVASTGAFDAAEVFGHDPADPPEVADRRDIRLMVGREFDPTGFDAFTGLVSRCLRFSSAAVGSYEVRILEDSHSADGRRRFRYSVITTIGGEPDATRTDYYSYARTSGLILSGTASTGHQQPFDALFDSTLSRISNR
;
A
#
# COMPACT_ATOMS: atom_id res chain seq x y z
N MET A 1 -40.17 24.03 -60.78
CA MET A 1 -40.03 23.91 -59.31
C MET A 1 -38.70 23.23 -59.03
N ASN A 2 -37.67 24.03 -58.72
CA ASN A 2 -36.29 23.61 -58.56
C ASN A 2 -35.85 23.76 -57.11
N GLY A 3 -35.09 22.78 -56.62
CA GLY A 3 -34.17 22.94 -55.50
C GLY A 3 -34.60 22.19 -54.26
N LEU A 4 -34.04 21.00 -54.04
CA LEU A 4 -33.81 20.44 -52.69
C LEU A 4 -32.90 19.18 -52.63
N LEU A 5 -32.38 18.65 -53.75
CA LEU A 5 -31.62 17.38 -53.74
C LEU A 5 -30.08 17.50 -53.75
N ARG A 6 -29.48 18.66 -53.43
CA ARG A 6 -28.01 18.84 -53.43
C ARG A 6 -27.35 19.07 -52.06
N ARG A 7 -28.08 18.96 -50.95
CA ARG A 7 -27.60 19.40 -49.62
C ARG A 7 -26.86 18.39 -48.73
N PRO A 8 -27.08 17.06 -48.75
CA PRO A 8 -26.45 16.20 -47.75
C PRO A 8 -24.95 15.97 -48.01
N TRP A 9 -24.55 15.94 -49.28
CA TRP A 9 -23.15 15.69 -49.67
C TRP A 9 -22.24 16.88 -49.35
N VAL A 10 -22.76 18.10 -49.48
CA VAL A 10 -22.02 19.34 -49.13
C VAL A 10 -21.80 19.43 -47.62
N ILE A 11 -22.79 19.02 -46.81
CA ILE A 11 -22.67 18.99 -45.36
C ILE A 11 -21.66 17.92 -44.91
N ALA A 12 -21.72 16.72 -45.50
CA ALA A 12 -20.76 15.65 -45.21
C ALA A 12 -19.32 16.05 -45.60
N ALA A 13 -19.14 16.67 -46.77
CA ALA A 13 -17.84 17.17 -47.21
C ALA A 13 -17.31 18.26 -46.26
N ALA A 14 -18.16 19.21 -45.84
CA ALA A 14 -17.79 20.24 -44.88
C ALA A 14 -17.38 19.64 -43.52
N LEU A 15 -18.09 18.64 -43.01
CA LEU A 15 -17.76 17.96 -41.76
C LEU A 15 -16.44 17.17 -41.87
N CYS A 16 -16.15 16.51 -42.99
CA CYS A 16 -14.88 15.82 -43.20
C CYS A 16 -13.69 16.80 -43.26
N VAL A 17 -13.88 17.98 -43.86
CA VAL A 17 -12.85 19.03 -43.90
C VAL A 17 -12.63 19.62 -42.49
N LEU A 18 -13.69 19.83 -41.71
CA LEU A 18 -13.56 20.29 -40.33
C LEU A 18 -12.89 19.25 -39.43
N ALA A 19 -13.21 17.97 -39.60
CA ALA A 19 -12.57 16.88 -38.85
C ALA A 19 -11.08 16.75 -39.18
N THR A 20 -10.71 16.81 -40.46
CA THR A 20 -9.30 16.75 -40.88
C THR A 20 -8.52 18.00 -40.45
N ALA A 21 -9.12 19.19 -40.51
CA ALA A 21 -8.53 20.40 -39.97
C ALA A 21 -8.33 20.33 -38.45
N ALA A 22 -9.32 19.84 -37.71
CA ALA A 22 -9.22 19.66 -36.26
C ALA A 22 -8.10 18.68 -35.89
N ILE A 23 -7.96 17.56 -36.61
CA ILE A 23 -6.88 16.59 -36.41
C ILE A 23 -5.52 17.22 -36.77
N ALA A 24 -5.42 17.95 -37.87
CA ALA A 24 -4.18 18.58 -38.30
C ALA A 24 -3.71 19.70 -37.35
N ILE A 25 -4.64 20.37 -36.67
CA ILE A 25 -4.34 21.41 -35.67
C ILE A 25 -3.95 20.77 -34.33
N THR A 26 -4.65 19.72 -33.91
CA THR A 26 -4.46 19.12 -32.57
C THR A 26 -3.35 18.06 -32.53
N ALA A 27 -3.12 17.32 -33.61
CA ALA A 27 -2.09 16.27 -33.65
C ALA A 27 -0.67 16.78 -33.39
N PRO A 28 -0.22 17.94 -33.92
CA PRO A 28 1.11 18.46 -33.63
C PRO A 28 1.30 18.83 -32.16
N ASP A 29 0.27 19.39 -31.53
CA ASP A 29 0.32 19.77 -30.11
C ASP A 29 0.24 18.55 -29.19
N VAL A 30 -0.56 17.54 -29.55
CA VAL A 30 -0.58 16.25 -28.86
C VAL A 30 0.76 15.53 -29.02
N LEU A 31 1.34 15.51 -30.22
CA LEU A 31 2.65 14.89 -30.47
C LEU A 31 3.81 15.65 -29.82
N ARG A 32 3.73 16.99 -29.73
CA ARG A 32 4.71 17.82 -29.00
C ARG A 32 4.57 17.63 -27.49
N ALA A 33 3.35 17.58 -26.96
CA ALA A 33 3.10 17.25 -25.57
C ALA A 33 3.66 15.85 -25.24
N TRP A 34 3.44 14.86 -26.11
CA TRP A 34 4.00 13.52 -25.93
C TRP A 34 5.53 13.48 -25.96
N ARG A 35 6.16 14.28 -26.84
CA ARG A 35 7.64 14.39 -26.91
C ARG A 35 8.25 15.24 -25.79
N HIS A 36 7.47 16.09 -25.12
CA HIS A 36 7.92 16.88 -23.97
C HIS A 36 7.63 16.19 -22.62
N SER A 37 6.80 15.15 -22.61
CA SER A 37 6.53 14.30 -21.44
C SER A 37 7.61 13.26 -21.12
N SER A 38 8.83 13.38 -21.66
CA SER A 38 10.00 12.59 -21.23
C SER A 38 11.28 13.38 -21.55
N PRO A 39 12.04 13.83 -20.55
CA PRO A 39 12.44 13.08 -19.35
C PRO A 39 11.87 13.66 -18.05
N ALA A 40 11.57 12.75 -17.11
CA ALA A 40 11.31 12.97 -15.68
C ALA A 40 11.30 14.43 -15.22
N ALA A 41 10.13 15.07 -15.29
CA ALA A 41 9.91 16.30 -14.56
C ALA A 41 10.13 16.03 -13.05
N PRO A 42 10.83 16.92 -12.32
CA PRO A 42 10.92 16.82 -10.87
C PRO A 42 9.51 16.99 -10.30
N GLY A 43 8.86 15.87 -9.97
CA GLY A 43 7.43 15.82 -9.61
C GLY A 43 6.62 14.71 -10.29
N SER A 44 7.19 13.89 -11.19
CA SER A 44 6.52 12.68 -11.65
C SER A 44 6.35 11.72 -10.48
N LEU A 45 5.13 11.59 -9.96
CA LEU A 45 4.77 10.57 -8.97
C LEU A 45 4.97 9.21 -9.62
N ALA A 46 6.05 8.55 -9.22
CA ALA A 46 6.44 7.17 -9.53
C ALA A 46 6.53 6.79 -11.05
N PRO A 47 7.57 7.24 -11.78
CA PRO A 47 7.81 6.82 -13.16
C PRO A 47 8.28 5.35 -13.30
N LYS A 48 8.45 4.64 -12.17
CA LYS A 48 8.91 3.25 -12.06
C LYS A 48 7.99 2.46 -11.11
N LEU A 49 6.66 2.56 -11.25
CA LEU A 49 5.62 1.93 -10.39
C LEU A 49 5.65 0.38 -10.32
N ALA A 50 6.84 -0.22 -10.34
CA ALA A 50 7.18 -1.63 -10.49
C ALA A 50 6.54 -2.25 -11.74
N SER A 51 7.39 -2.50 -12.75
CA SER A 51 7.11 -3.18 -14.04
C SER A 51 6.55 -4.60 -13.93
N LEU A 52 6.13 -5.00 -12.73
CA LEU A 52 5.58 -6.28 -12.39
C LEU A 52 4.06 -6.21 -12.42
N SER A 53 3.41 -7.24 -12.97
CA SER A 53 1.98 -7.46 -12.76
C SER A 53 1.70 -7.80 -11.30
N ASP A 54 0.43 -7.69 -10.87
CA ASP A 54 0.01 -8.08 -9.52
C ASP A 54 0.34 -9.54 -9.22
N GLN A 55 0.21 -10.41 -10.22
CA GLN A 55 0.65 -11.80 -10.13
C GLN A 55 2.16 -11.91 -9.85
N GLN A 56 3.00 -11.16 -10.57
CA GLN A 56 4.44 -11.20 -10.33
C GLN A 56 4.81 -10.61 -8.96
N LEU A 57 4.04 -9.67 -8.43
CA LEU A 57 4.20 -9.19 -7.06
C LEU A 57 3.76 -10.25 -6.04
N ALA A 58 2.65 -10.93 -6.27
CA ALA A 58 2.21 -12.06 -5.45
C ALA A 58 3.22 -13.23 -5.47
N GLU A 59 3.96 -13.42 -6.56
CA GLU A 59 5.05 -14.39 -6.67
C GLU A 59 6.23 -14.09 -5.74
N LEU A 60 6.44 -12.82 -5.35
CA LEU A 60 7.49 -12.43 -4.41
C LEU A 60 7.13 -12.72 -2.96
N LEU A 61 5.83 -12.82 -2.64
CA LEU A 61 5.35 -13.10 -1.30
C LEU A 61 5.58 -14.56 -0.89
N PRO A 62 5.67 -14.84 0.43
CA PRO A 62 5.82 -16.18 0.95
C PRO A 62 4.82 -17.18 0.38
N LYS A 63 5.28 -18.41 0.17
CA LYS A 63 4.47 -19.55 -0.27
C LYS A 63 4.07 -20.40 0.94
N PRO A 64 3.06 -21.28 0.83
CA PRO A 64 2.65 -22.11 1.95
C PRO A 64 3.79 -22.90 2.61
N GLY A 65 4.79 -23.34 1.84
CA GLY A 65 5.98 -24.03 2.37
C GLY A 65 6.97 -23.15 3.14
N ASP A 66 6.82 -21.83 3.10
CA ASP A 66 7.63 -20.88 3.87
C ASP A 66 7.09 -20.68 5.30
N PHE A 67 5.79 -20.97 5.53
CA PHE A 67 5.14 -20.87 6.83
C PHE A 67 5.39 -22.13 7.68
N PRO A 68 5.17 -22.06 9.02
CA PRO A 68 5.18 -23.26 9.85
C PRO A 68 4.19 -24.31 9.33
N VAL A 69 4.59 -25.59 9.33
CA VAL A 69 3.87 -26.68 8.65
C VAL A 69 2.42 -26.86 9.13
N THR A 70 2.13 -26.51 10.38
CA THR A 70 0.80 -26.63 10.98
C THR A 70 -0.13 -25.48 10.63
N TRP A 71 0.37 -24.39 10.03
CA TRP A 71 -0.40 -23.18 9.80
C TRP A 71 -1.29 -23.29 8.57
N THR A 72 -2.46 -22.66 8.65
CA THR A 72 -3.31 -22.48 7.47
C THR A 72 -2.87 -21.23 6.74
N VAL A 73 -2.56 -21.34 5.45
CA VAL A 73 -2.09 -20.23 4.62
C VAL A 73 -3.14 -19.90 3.57
N SER A 74 -3.39 -18.61 3.37
CA SER A 74 -4.27 -18.11 2.32
C SER A 74 -3.63 -16.90 1.65
N ASP A 75 -3.76 -16.83 0.34
CA ASP A 75 -3.27 -15.72 -0.47
C ASP A 75 -4.42 -15.01 -1.17
N ILE A 76 -4.41 -13.67 -1.09
CA ILE A 76 -5.28 -12.81 -1.88
C ILE A 76 -4.41 -12.22 -2.97
N LYS A 77 -4.59 -12.73 -4.19
CA LYS A 77 -3.73 -12.41 -5.33
C LYS A 77 -4.05 -11.05 -5.96
N GLU A 78 -5.22 -10.49 -5.67
CA GLU A 78 -5.72 -9.24 -6.25
C GLU A 78 -6.43 -8.45 -5.16
N LEU A 79 -5.74 -7.50 -4.53
CA LEU A 79 -6.31 -6.70 -3.45
C LEU A 79 -7.10 -5.49 -3.94
N SER A 80 -6.80 -4.93 -5.12
CA SER A 80 -7.69 -3.97 -5.77
C SER A 80 -7.30 -3.62 -7.21
N ASP A 81 -8.31 -3.42 -8.07
CA ASP A 81 -8.17 -2.84 -9.42
C ASP A 81 -7.91 -1.32 -9.42
N THR A 82 -7.81 -0.73 -8.23
CA THR A 82 -7.68 0.72 -8.05
C THR A 82 -6.22 1.14 -8.21
N PHE A 83 -5.96 1.90 -9.27
CA PHE A 83 -4.66 2.51 -9.52
C PHE A 83 -4.62 3.94 -8.96
N GLY A 84 -3.59 4.27 -8.17
CA GLY A 84 -3.29 5.65 -7.76
C GLY A 84 -2.96 5.83 -6.29
N TYR A 85 -2.91 7.09 -5.87
CA TYR A 85 -2.68 7.51 -4.49
C TYR A 85 -3.99 7.95 -3.85
N PHE A 86 -4.31 7.41 -2.67
CA PHE A 86 -5.39 7.90 -1.81
C PHE A 86 -4.80 8.42 -0.52
N ARG A 87 -5.11 9.67 -0.18
CA ARG A 87 -4.89 10.17 1.17
C ARG A 87 -6.05 9.71 2.03
N TYR A 88 -5.81 8.75 2.92
CA TYR A 88 -6.80 8.40 3.94
C TYR A 88 -7.09 9.66 4.77
N HIS A 89 -8.36 10.07 4.79
CA HIS A 89 -8.80 11.01 5.81
C HIS A 89 -8.70 10.29 7.14
N VAL A 90 -7.89 10.80 8.06
CA VAL A 90 -7.82 10.27 9.41
C VAL A 90 -9.17 10.53 10.07
N SER A 91 -10.00 9.51 10.07
CA SER A 91 -11.20 9.38 10.88
C SER A 91 -10.91 8.21 11.78
N ASP A 92 -10.97 8.39 13.10
CA ASP A 92 -10.80 7.29 14.05
C ASP A 92 -12.03 6.36 14.09
N GLU A 93 -12.93 6.50 13.10
CA GLU A 93 -14.20 5.77 12.99
C GLU A 93 -15.09 5.88 14.23
N GLY A 94 -14.90 6.91 15.05
CA GLY A 94 -15.60 7.09 16.32
C GLY A 94 -15.06 6.22 17.46
N LEU A 95 -13.89 5.60 17.30
CA LEU A 95 -13.23 4.77 18.31
C LEU A 95 -12.60 5.59 19.46
N GLY A 96 -12.56 6.92 19.31
CA GLY A 96 -12.16 7.86 20.36
C GLY A 96 -10.66 7.87 20.61
N PHE A 97 -9.85 7.83 19.54
CA PHE A 97 -8.39 7.87 19.65
C PHE A 97 -7.93 9.26 20.12
N SER A 98 -6.98 9.28 21.06
CA SER A 98 -6.40 10.51 21.62
C SER A 98 -4.86 10.41 21.65
N PRO A 99 -4.14 11.16 20.80
CA PRO A 99 -4.67 12.05 19.77
C PRO A 99 -5.18 11.27 18.53
N VAL A 100 -6.08 11.88 17.75
CA VAL A 100 -6.83 11.20 16.66
C VAL A 100 -5.92 10.65 15.56
N GLU A 101 -4.82 11.34 15.27
CA GLU A 101 -3.83 10.91 14.28
C GLU A 101 -3.16 9.57 14.62
N CYS A 102 -3.13 9.18 15.90
CA CYS A 102 -2.53 7.91 16.30
C CYS A 102 -3.37 6.68 15.95
N PHE A 103 -4.62 6.87 15.48
CA PHE A 103 -5.39 5.80 14.86
C PHE A 103 -4.59 5.11 13.74
N GLY A 104 -3.89 5.89 12.91
CA GLY A 104 -3.12 5.35 11.79
C GLY A 104 -1.94 4.44 12.20
N VAL A 105 -1.53 4.43 13.48
CA VAL A 105 -0.48 3.52 13.96
C VAL A 105 -0.99 2.10 14.17
N VAL A 106 -2.30 1.95 14.40
CA VAL A 106 -2.98 0.67 14.63
C VAL A 106 -3.78 0.31 13.38
N GLY A 107 -3.47 -0.83 12.75
CA GLY A 107 -4.34 -1.36 11.69
C GLY A 107 -4.19 -0.74 10.29
N VAL A 108 -2.94 -0.46 9.88
CA VAL A 108 -2.49 -0.04 8.52
C VAL A 108 -2.29 1.47 8.38
N ALA A 109 -1.08 1.91 8.72
CA ALA A 109 -0.61 3.24 8.36
C ALA A 109 -0.43 3.36 6.85
N SER A 110 -0.86 4.48 6.27
CA SER A 110 -0.57 4.80 4.88
C SER A 110 0.93 5.10 4.72
N THR A 111 1.63 4.25 3.99
CA THR A 111 3.06 4.38 3.68
C THR A 111 3.32 5.09 2.34
N GLY A 112 2.27 5.62 1.71
CA GLY A 112 2.35 6.13 0.33
C GLY A 112 2.33 5.03 -0.74
N ALA A 113 2.00 3.78 -0.35
CA ALA A 113 1.83 2.65 -1.25
C ALA A 113 0.39 2.14 -1.28
N PHE A 114 0.06 1.45 -2.37
CA PHE A 114 -1.16 0.67 -2.50
C PHE A 114 -0.78 -0.80 -2.60
N ASP A 115 -1.32 -1.62 -1.68
CA ASP A 115 -1.03 -3.05 -1.62
C ASP A 115 -1.60 -3.75 -2.86
N ALA A 116 -0.73 -4.45 -3.58
CA ALA A 116 -1.08 -5.14 -4.83
C ALA A 116 -1.41 -6.62 -4.59
N ALA A 117 -0.70 -7.24 -3.65
CA ALA A 117 -0.85 -8.65 -3.31
C ALA A 117 -0.69 -8.84 -1.80
N GLU A 118 -1.34 -9.88 -1.28
CA GLU A 118 -1.29 -10.26 0.14
C GLU A 118 -1.19 -11.77 0.31
N VAL A 119 -0.44 -12.17 1.34
CA VAL A 119 -0.50 -13.51 1.91
C VAL A 119 -0.65 -13.40 3.42
N PHE A 120 -1.43 -14.30 4.00
CA PHE A 120 -1.54 -14.42 5.44
C PHE A 120 -1.54 -15.88 5.90
N GLY A 121 -1.02 -16.09 7.10
CA GLY A 121 -1.00 -17.36 7.80
C GLY A 121 -1.76 -17.26 9.11
N HIS A 122 -2.41 -18.36 9.46
CA HIS A 122 -3.14 -18.55 10.70
C HIS A 122 -2.53 -19.70 11.50
N ASP A 123 -2.22 -19.45 12.77
CA ASP A 123 -1.88 -20.51 13.70
C ASP A 123 -3.16 -21.18 14.19
N PRO A 124 -3.39 -22.49 13.93
CA PRO A 124 -4.57 -23.17 14.45
C PRO A 124 -4.63 -23.26 15.98
N ALA A 125 -3.54 -22.94 16.70
CA ALA A 125 -3.55 -22.81 18.14
C ALA A 125 -4.26 -21.54 18.62
N ASP A 126 -4.35 -20.51 17.78
CA ASP A 126 -5.03 -19.27 18.10
C ASP A 126 -6.53 -19.34 17.78
N PRO A 127 -7.40 -18.75 18.62
CA PRO A 127 -8.82 -18.68 18.34
C PRO A 127 -9.08 -17.95 17.01
N PRO A 128 -10.08 -18.38 16.22
CA PRO A 128 -10.37 -17.79 14.93
C PRO A 128 -10.81 -16.31 14.97
N GLU A 129 -11.18 -15.80 16.15
CA GLU A 129 -11.50 -14.40 16.40
C GLU A 129 -10.25 -13.51 16.57
N VAL A 130 -9.07 -14.10 16.76
CA VAL A 130 -7.81 -13.36 16.86
C VAL A 130 -7.36 -12.93 15.46
N ALA A 131 -7.14 -11.62 15.31
CA ALA A 131 -6.63 -11.01 14.08
C ALA A 131 -7.36 -11.43 12.79
N ASP A 132 -8.66 -11.78 12.87
CA ASP A 132 -9.46 -12.33 11.78
C ASP A 132 -8.78 -13.51 11.04
N ARG A 133 -8.09 -14.39 11.79
CA ARG A 133 -7.28 -15.51 11.28
C ARG A 133 -6.09 -15.06 10.42
N ARG A 134 -5.53 -13.88 10.69
CA ARG A 134 -4.34 -13.35 10.01
C ARG A 134 -3.22 -13.10 11.02
N ASP A 135 -2.80 -14.16 11.71
CA ASP A 135 -1.74 -14.10 12.74
C ASP A 135 -0.43 -13.56 12.20
N ILE A 136 -0.12 -13.86 10.94
CA ILE A 136 0.93 -13.19 10.18
C ILE A 136 0.34 -12.75 8.85
N ARG A 137 0.52 -11.48 8.49
CA ARG A 137 0.12 -10.89 7.21
C ARG A 137 1.32 -10.22 6.56
N LEU A 138 1.55 -10.48 5.28
CA LEU A 138 2.53 -9.77 4.46
C LEU A 138 1.86 -9.26 3.20
N MET A 139 2.15 -8.01 2.85
CA MET A 139 1.64 -7.35 1.65
C MET A 139 2.78 -6.67 0.93
N VAL A 140 2.70 -6.67 -0.39
CA VAL A 140 3.62 -5.91 -1.23
C VAL A 140 2.81 -4.90 -2.02
N GLY A 141 3.21 -3.64 -1.92
CA GLY A 141 2.55 -2.52 -2.57
C GLY A 141 3.51 -1.74 -3.46
N ARG A 142 2.93 -1.06 -4.45
CA ARG A 142 3.67 -0.11 -5.30
C ARG A 142 3.76 1.22 -4.59
N GLU A 143 4.94 1.82 -4.55
CA GLU A 143 5.11 3.15 -3.99
C GLU A 143 4.64 4.22 -4.99
N PHE A 144 3.62 4.99 -4.62
CA PHE A 144 3.10 6.10 -5.43
C PHE A 144 3.57 7.47 -4.91
N ASP A 145 3.75 7.59 -3.59
CA ASP A 145 4.22 8.80 -2.91
C ASP A 145 5.42 8.50 -1.99
N PRO A 146 6.66 8.82 -2.43
CA PRO A 146 7.85 8.64 -1.61
C PRO A 146 7.83 9.38 -0.28
N THR A 147 7.08 10.47 -0.17
CA THR A 147 6.98 11.24 1.09
C THR A 147 6.08 10.53 2.11
N GLY A 148 5.23 9.60 1.65
CA GLY A 148 4.35 8.82 2.50
C GLY A 148 5.10 7.97 3.51
N PHE A 149 6.22 7.36 3.12
CA PHE A 149 7.01 6.53 4.04
C PHE A 149 7.62 7.37 5.18
N ASP A 150 8.17 8.54 4.87
CA ASP A 150 8.70 9.48 5.89
C ASP A 150 7.60 10.03 6.80
N ALA A 151 6.45 10.41 6.22
CA ALA A 151 5.31 10.89 6.98
C ALA A 151 4.80 9.81 7.96
N PHE A 152 4.77 8.56 7.51
CA PHE A 152 4.43 7.39 8.32
C PHE A 152 5.41 7.16 9.47
N THR A 153 6.71 7.04 9.21
CA THR A 153 7.69 6.80 10.29
C THR A 153 7.70 7.95 11.29
N GLY A 154 7.50 9.18 10.80
CA GLY A 154 7.31 10.36 11.63
C GLY A 154 6.05 10.32 12.50
N LEU A 155 4.93 9.79 11.98
CA LEU A 155 3.69 9.59 12.76
C LEU A 155 3.92 8.60 13.90
N VAL A 156 4.47 7.42 13.60
CA VAL A 156 4.75 6.38 14.62
C VAL A 156 5.66 6.94 15.71
N SER A 157 6.68 7.72 15.33
CA SER A 157 7.62 8.35 16.27
C SER A 157 6.97 9.40 17.19
N ARG A 158 5.85 10.01 16.79
CA ARG A 158 5.09 10.94 17.64
C ARG A 158 4.06 10.22 18.51
N CYS A 159 3.56 9.09 18.05
CA CYS A 159 2.51 8.29 18.69
C CYS A 159 3.09 7.17 19.57
N LEU A 160 4.09 7.46 20.40
CA LEU A 160 4.73 6.44 21.24
C LEU A 160 3.82 5.95 22.37
N ARG A 161 2.88 6.79 22.81
CA ARG A 161 1.84 6.46 23.78
C ARG A 161 0.57 7.22 23.43
N PHE A 162 -0.55 6.52 23.38
CA PHE A 162 -1.87 7.10 23.11
C PHE A 162 -2.96 6.20 23.67
N SER A 163 -4.21 6.63 23.58
CA SER A 163 -5.37 5.88 24.09
C SER A 163 -6.52 5.90 23.10
N SER A 164 -7.46 4.97 23.26
CA SER A 164 -8.76 5.02 22.60
C SER A 164 -9.86 4.74 23.61
N ALA A 165 -11.03 5.36 23.43
CA ALA A 165 -12.21 5.06 24.25
C ALA A 165 -12.69 3.62 24.05
N ALA A 166 -12.49 3.06 22.85
CA ALA A 166 -12.92 1.71 22.50
C ALA A 166 -12.10 0.59 23.18
N VAL A 167 -10.83 0.86 23.52
CA VAL A 167 -9.92 -0.18 24.01
C VAL A 167 -9.28 0.17 25.34
N GLY A 168 -8.66 1.34 25.47
CA GLY A 168 -7.83 1.66 26.63
C GLY A 168 -6.56 2.39 26.19
N SER A 169 -5.40 1.77 26.39
CA SER A 169 -4.11 2.41 26.11
C SER A 169 -3.22 1.61 25.17
N TYR A 170 -2.37 2.32 24.44
CA TYR A 170 -1.38 1.78 23.52
C TYR A 170 0.00 2.30 23.88
N GLU A 171 0.99 1.40 23.89
CA GLU A 171 2.41 1.72 23.96
C GLU A 171 3.11 1.21 22.71
N VAL A 172 3.81 2.10 22.02
CA VAL A 172 4.56 1.78 20.81
C VAL A 172 6.05 1.70 21.12
N ARG A 173 6.70 0.65 20.63
CA ARG A 173 8.15 0.48 20.72
C ARG A 173 8.73 0.37 19.33
N ILE A 174 9.56 1.32 18.95
CA ILE A 174 10.33 1.24 17.71
C ILE A 174 11.44 0.19 17.92
N LEU A 175 11.41 -0.85 17.10
CA LEU A 175 12.35 -1.96 17.14
C LEU A 175 13.50 -1.77 16.15
N GLU A 176 13.25 -1.07 15.03
CA GLU A 176 14.24 -0.77 14.01
C GLU A 176 13.84 0.47 13.21
N ASP A 177 14.80 1.34 12.92
CA ASP A 177 14.69 2.41 11.91
C ASP A 177 16.04 2.50 11.19
N SER A 178 16.20 1.68 10.14
CA SER A 178 17.47 1.55 9.42
C SER A 178 17.37 2.06 7.98
N HIS A 179 18.46 2.71 7.55
CA HIS A 179 18.57 3.40 6.28
C HIS A 179 19.91 3.05 5.62
N SER A 180 19.89 2.62 4.37
CA SER A 180 21.10 2.36 3.60
C SER A 180 21.37 3.46 2.56
N ALA A 181 22.64 3.57 2.15
CA ALA A 181 23.07 4.57 1.18
C ALA A 181 22.44 4.40 -0.22
N ASP A 182 21.99 3.18 -0.55
CA ASP A 182 21.27 2.86 -1.80
C ASP A 182 19.77 3.19 -1.74
N GLY A 183 19.30 3.80 -0.64
CA GLY A 183 17.92 4.25 -0.47
C GLY A 183 16.96 3.18 0.05
N ARG A 184 17.44 1.96 0.37
CA ARG A 184 16.62 0.99 1.09
C ARG A 184 16.38 1.45 2.52
N ARG A 185 15.17 1.15 3.01
CA ARG A 185 14.78 1.46 4.39
C ARG A 185 14.07 0.29 5.01
N ARG A 186 14.25 0.15 6.33
CA ARG A 186 13.57 -0.82 7.17
C ARG A 186 13.04 -0.08 8.39
N PHE A 187 11.76 -0.24 8.69
CA PHE A 187 11.14 0.32 9.88
C PHE A 187 10.29 -0.74 10.57
N ARG A 188 10.50 -0.95 11.85
CA ARG A 188 9.79 -1.97 12.66
C ARG A 188 9.36 -1.35 13.96
N TYR A 189 8.17 -1.70 14.40
CA TYR A 189 7.68 -1.36 15.73
C TYR A 189 6.74 -2.42 16.26
N SER A 190 6.56 -2.47 17.58
CA SER A 190 5.47 -3.19 18.21
C SER A 190 4.50 -2.23 18.87
N VAL A 191 3.24 -2.65 18.99
CA VAL A 191 2.19 -1.95 19.71
C VAL A 191 1.69 -2.87 20.81
N ILE A 192 1.91 -2.48 22.05
CA ILE A 192 1.32 -3.13 23.22
C ILE A 192 0.00 -2.43 23.50
N THR A 193 -1.09 -3.16 23.35
CA THR A 193 -2.45 -2.71 23.62
C THR A 193 -2.88 -3.24 24.98
N THR A 194 -3.29 -2.35 25.88
CA THR A 194 -3.95 -2.71 27.14
C THR A 194 -5.43 -2.44 26.99
N ILE A 195 -6.20 -3.52 26.96
CA ILE A 195 -7.66 -3.51 26.81
C ILE A 195 -8.26 -3.37 28.21
N GLY A 196 -8.96 -2.26 28.45
CA GLY A 196 -9.60 -1.97 29.73
C GLY A 196 -10.69 -2.99 30.04
N GLY A 197 -10.60 -3.62 31.21
CA GLY A 197 -11.56 -4.60 31.70
C GLY A 197 -11.15 -5.20 33.05
N GLU A 198 -11.92 -6.16 33.56
CA GLU A 198 -11.52 -6.95 34.74
C GLU A 198 -11.42 -8.44 34.36
N PRO A 199 -10.21 -9.04 34.31
CA PRO A 199 -8.89 -8.41 34.39
C PRO A 199 -8.51 -7.68 33.09
N ASP A 200 -7.60 -6.71 33.18
CA ASP A 200 -6.99 -6.11 32.00
C ASP A 200 -6.31 -7.19 31.14
N ALA A 201 -6.54 -7.13 29.83
CA ALA A 201 -5.91 -7.99 28.87
C ALA A 201 -4.87 -7.21 28.07
N THR A 202 -3.68 -7.79 27.89
CA THR A 202 -2.63 -7.18 27.07
C THR A 202 -2.41 -7.99 25.79
N ARG A 203 -2.38 -7.30 24.66
CA ARG A 203 -1.98 -7.86 23.36
C ARG A 203 -0.78 -7.09 22.83
N THR A 204 0.17 -7.78 22.21
CA THR A 204 1.25 -7.16 21.45
C THR A 204 1.10 -7.49 19.98
N ASP A 205 1.02 -6.46 19.14
CA ASP A 205 1.06 -6.59 17.69
C ASP A 205 2.40 -6.09 17.16
N TYR A 206 2.95 -6.76 16.17
CA TYR A 206 4.22 -6.43 15.54
C TYR A 206 3.98 -5.89 14.13
N TYR A 207 4.69 -4.84 13.78
CA TYR A 207 4.58 -4.16 12.50
C TYR A 207 5.95 -3.99 11.87
N SER A 208 5.98 -4.15 10.56
CA SER A 208 7.22 -4.23 9.82
C SER A 208 7.03 -3.69 8.42
N TYR A 209 7.90 -2.75 8.05
CA TYR A 209 7.86 -2.07 6.77
C TYR A 209 9.25 -2.01 6.17
N ALA A 210 9.32 -2.11 4.85
CA ALA A 210 10.55 -1.90 4.10
C ALA A 210 10.25 -1.21 2.78
N ARG A 211 11.14 -0.30 2.39
CA ARG A 211 11.10 0.42 1.13
C ARG A 211 12.30 0.03 0.29
N THR A 212 12.08 -0.47 -0.92
CA THR A 212 13.15 -0.82 -1.85
C THR A 212 12.62 -0.87 -3.28
N SER A 213 13.42 -0.45 -4.27
CA SER A 213 13.10 -0.59 -5.70
C SER A 213 11.70 -0.05 -6.15
N GLY A 214 11.16 0.96 -5.47
CA GLY A 214 9.82 1.51 -5.74
C GLY A 214 8.67 0.64 -5.24
N LEU A 215 8.96 -0.34 -4.38
CA LEU A 215 8.02 -1.20 -3.69
C LEU A 215 8.08 -0.93 -2.18
N ILE A 216 6.93 -1.09 -1.53
CA ILE A 216 6.81 -1.18 -0.09
C ILE A 216 6.41 -2.60 0.27
N LEU A 217 7.20 -3.27 1.10
CA LEU A 217 6.81 -4.49 1.79
C LEU A 217 6.28 -4.08 3.16
N SER A 218 5.05 -4.48 3.49
CA SER A 218 4.41 -4.22 4.76
C SER A 218 3.97 -5.55 5.39
N GLY A 219 3.88 -5.59 6.70
CA GLY A 219 3.41 -6.78 7.37
C GLY A 219 3.04 -6.53 8.82
N THR A 220 2.22 -7.44 9.33
CA THR A 220 1.74 -7.45 10.71
C THR A 220 1.82 -8.85 11.29
N ALA A 221 2.07 -8.97 12.59
CA ALA A 221 1.92 -10.21 13.31
C ALA A 221 1.26 -10.03 14.67
N SER A 222 0.43 -10.98 15.08
CA SER A 222 -0.23 -11.01 16.39
C SER A 222 0.74 -11.49 17.49
N THR A 223 0.25 -11.53 18.72
CA THR A 223 1.03 -11.88 19.90
C THR A 223 1.62 -13.28 19.79
N GLY A 224 2.91 -13.44 20.11
CA GLY A 224 3.60 -14.73 20.08
C GLY A 224 4.32 -15.04 18.75
N HIS A 225 4.02 -14.30 17.68
CA HIS A 225 4.48 -14.65 16.33
C HIS A 225 5.60 -13.78 15.76
N GLN A 226 6.28 -12.99 16.60
CA GLN A 226 7.34 -12.08 16.15
C GLN A 226 8.47 -12.80 15.39
N GLN A 227 8.96 -13.92 15.92
CA GLN A 227 10.09 -14.63 15.31
C GLN A 227 9.76 -15.22 13.92
N PRO A 228 8.69 -16.03 13.74
CA PRO A 228 8.32 -16.50 12.41
C PRO A 228 8.00 -15.34 11.45
N PHE A 229 7.41 -14.25 11.96
CA PHE A 229 7.14 -13.06 11.18
C PHE A 229 8.40 -12.38 10.66
N ASP A 230 9.38 -12.11 11.53
CA ASP A 230 10.65 -11.49 11.15
C ASP A 230 11.36 -12.33 10.08
N ALA A 231 11.38 -13.66 10.24
CA ALA A 231 11.98 -14.58 9.27
C ALA A 231 11.29 -14.53 7.88
N LEU A 232 9.96 -14.57 7.85
CA LEU A 232 9.17 -14.45 6.62
C LEU A 232 9.39 -13.11 5.93
N PHE A 233 9.43 -12.03 6.73
CA PHE A 233 9.62 -10.68 6.23
C PHE A 233 11.01 -10.50 5.62
N ASP A 234 12.07 -10.91 6.33
CA ASP A 234 13.45 -10.75 5.87
C ASP A 234 13.74 -11.61 4.63
N SER A 235 13.22 -12.84 4.58
CA SER A 235 13.29 -13.70 3.39
C SER A 235 12.61 -13.03 2.18
N THR A 236 11.43 -12.45 2.40
CA THR A 236 10.67 -11.76 1.34
C THR A 236 11.37 -10.49 0.87
N LEU A 237 11.90 -9.69 1.80
CA LEU A 237 12.67 -8.50 1.47
C LEU A 237 13.94 -8.85 0.67
N SER A 238 14.60 -9.95 1.01
CA SER A 238 15.74 -10.48 0.25
C SER A 238 15.33 -10.88 -1.17
N ARG A 239 14.20 -11.58 -1.35
CA ARG A 239 13.65 -11.92 -2.69
C ARG A 239 13.38 -10.67 -3.53
N ILE A 240 12.77 -9.63 -2.93
CA ILE A 240 12.48 -8.36 -3.61
C ILE A 240 13.77 -7.63 -3.99
N SER A 241 14.77 -7.61 -3.10
CA SER A 241 16.01 -6.85 -3.31
C SER A 241 16.96 -7.49 -4.32
N ASN A 242 16.89 -8.81 -4.53
CA ASN A 242 17.77 -9.57 -5.42
C ASN A 242 17.18 -9.82 -6.82
N ARG A 243 16.05 -9.19 -7.15
CA ARG A 243 15.44 -9.23 -8.48
C ARG A 243 16.12 -8.27 -9.45
#